data_AF-A0A942TBI8-F1
#
_entry.id   AF-A0A942TBI8-F1
#
_cell.length_a   1.000
_cell.length_b   1.000
_cell.length_c   1.000
_cell.angle_alpha   90.00
_cell.angle_beta   90.00
_cell.angle_gamma   90.00
#
_symmetry.space_group_name_H-M   'P 1'
#
loop_
_entity.id
_entity.type
_entity.pdbx_description
1 polymer ?
#
loop_
_entity_poly.entity_id
_entity_poly.type
_entity_poly.pdbx_seq_one_letter_code
_entity_poly.pdbx_strand_id
1 'polypeptide(L)' 'MKKWIAILTIIPAIGSLTVINRIEPYVLGLPFIVFWSALWLVLTSVCLYICNAIYDKQEENQ' A
#
# COMPACT_ATOMS: atom_id res chain seq x y z
N MET A 1 20.62 2.72 -15.20
CA MET A 1 19.38 2.12 -14.65
C MET A 1 19.27 2.30 -13.13
N LYS A 2 20.25 1.85 -12.32
CA LYS A 2 20.25 2.04 -10.85
C LYS A 2 19.98 3.47 -10.35
N LYS A 3 20.55 4.49 -11.02
CA LYS A 3 20.34 5.91 -10.65
C LYS A 3 18.88 6.35 -10.75
N TRP A 4 18.15 5.87 -11.76
CA TRP A 4 16.72 6.17 -11.95
C TRP A 4 15.85 5.50 -10.90
N ILE A 5 16.17 4.26 -10.53
CA ILE A 5 15.48 3.55 -9.44
C ILE A 5 15.73 4.27 -8.11
N ALA A 6 16.97 4.68 -7.85
CA ALA A 6 17.31 5.43 -6.65
C ALA A 6 16.54 6.76 -6.57
N ILE A 7 16.45 7.50 -7.67
CA ILE A 7 15.67 8.74 -7.75
C ILE A 7 14.18 8.47 -7.53
N LEU A 8 13.64 7.41 -8.13
CA LEU A 8 12.23 7.00 -7.99
C LEU A 8 11.88 6.59 -6.57
N THR A 9 12.83 6.08 -5.79
CA THR A 9 12.63 5.74 -4.38
C THR A 9 12.86 6.92 -3.44
N ILE A 10 13.92 7.71 -3.66
CA ILE A 10 14.34 8.77 -2.72
C ILE A 10 13.43 10.00 -2.81
N ILE A 11 13.03 10.42 -4.02
CA ILE A 11 12.20 11.62 -4.19
C ILE A 11 10.83 11.47 -3.49
N PRO A 12 10.07 10.38 -3.67
CA PRO A 12 8.81 10.20 -2.96
C PRO A 12 9.02 9.98 -1.45
N ALA A 13 10.13 9.37 -1.02
CA ALA A 13 10.42 9.21 0.39
C ALA A 13 10.62 10.57 1.09
N ILE A 14 11.35 11.50 0.47
CA ILE A 14 11.55 12.84 1.04
C ILE A 14 10.31 13.72 0.82
N GLY A 15 9.69 13.65 -0.36
CA GLY A 15 8.47 14.39 -0.68
C GLY A 15 7.28 13.97 0.17
N SER A 16 7.20 12.71 0.58
CA SER A 16 6.14 12.25 1.48
C SER A 16 6.25 12.90 2.85
N LEU A 17 7.47 13.12 3.37
CA LEU A 17 7.68 13.78 4.67
C LEU A 17 7.19 15.24 4.67
N THR A 18 7.25 15.95 3.54
CA THR A 18 6.81 17.35 3.46
C THR A 18 5.35 17.48 3.04
N VAL A 19 4.90 16.65 2.10
CA VAL A 19 3.55 16.71 1.55
C VAL A 19 2.54 16.05 2.50
N ILE A 20 2.87 14.90 3.10
CA ILE A 20 1.93 14.10 3.89
C ILE A 20 1.91 14.53 5.36
N ASN A 21 2.81 15.43 5.80
CA ASN A 21 2.79 16.01 7.14
C ASN A 21 1.68 17.07 7.31
N ARG A 22 0.45 16.67 7.00
CA ARG A 22 -0.77 17.44 7.18
C ARG A 22 -1.85 16.49 7.70
N ILE A 23 -2.58 16.96 8.70
CA ILE A 23 -3.71 16.21 9.29
C ILE A 23 -4.93 16.15 8.37
N GLU A 24 -5.09 17.16 7.51
CA GLU A 24 -6.20 17.27 6.56
C GLU A 24 -5.79 16.76 5.17
N PRO A 25 -6.66 16.03 4.47
CA PRO A 25 -8.09 15.82 4.76
C PRO A 25 -8.35 14.67 5.74
N TYR A 26 -9.56 14.68 6.32
CA TYR A 26 -10.08 13.56 7.10
C TYR A 26 -10.93 12.64 6.23
N VAL A 27 -10.74 11.33 6.38
CA VAL A 27 -11.54 10.29 5.72
C VAL A 27 -12.12 9.39 6.80
N LEU A 28 -13.45 9.27 6.84
CA LEU A 28 -14.18 8.52 7.87
C LEU A 28 -13.81 8.93 9.31
N GLY A 29 -13.51 10.21 9.53
CA GLY A 29 -13.11 10.74 10.85
C GLY A 29 -11.65 10.51 11.22
N LEU A 30 -10.85 9.87 10.36
CA LEU A 30 -9.41 9.65 10.56
C LEU A 30 -8.58 10.60 9.68
N PRO A 31 -7.43 11.10 10.15
CA PRO A 31 -6.46 11.76 9.27
C PRO A 31 -6.12 10.86 8.08
N PHE A 32 -5.97 11.44 6.89
CA PHE A 32 -5.79 10.68 5.65
C PHE A 32 -4.69 9.62 5.74
N ILE A 33 -3.54 9.94 6.36
CA ILE A 33 -2.42 8.99 6.47
C ILE A 33 -2.79 7.76 7.31
N VAL A 34 -3.55 7.95 8.39
CA VAL A 34 -4.00 6.85 9.27
C VAL A 34 -5.01 5.98 8.53
N PHE A 35 -6.00 6.60 7.88
CA PHE A 35 -6.97 5.89 7.04
C PHE A 35 -6.26 5.07 5.94
N TRP A 36 -5.32 5.70 5.25
CA TRP A 36 -4.58 5.08 4.15
C TRP A 36 -3.73 3.89 4.62
N SER A 37 -3.03 4.03 5.75
CA SER A 37 -2.28 2.92 6.36
C SER A 37 -3.19 1.75 6.75
N ALA A 38 -4.36 2.02 7.33
CA ALA A 38 -5.33 0.97 7.66
C ALA A 38 -5.90 0.29 6.41
N LEU A 39 -6.20 1.06 5.35
CA LEU A 39 -6.67 0.54 4.08
C LEU A 39 -5.68 -0.45 3.47
N TRP A 40 -4.37 -0.18 3.55
CA TRP A 40 -3.34 -1.10 3.06
C TRP A 40 -3.34 -2.44 3.81
N LEU A 41 -3.59 -2.46 5.12
CA LEU A 41 -3.69 -3.70 5.89
C LEU A 41 -4.86 -4.58 5.41
N VAL A 42 -6.00 -3.96 5.10
CA VAL A 42 -7.15 -4.67 4.54
C VAL A 42 -6.82 -5.18 3.14
N LEU A 43 -6.21 -4.34 2.31
CA LEU A 43 -5.86 -4.69 0.94
C LEU A 43 -4.85 -5.84 0.88
N THR A 44 -3.85 -5.87 1.76
CA THR A 44 -2.88 -6.98 1.83
C THR A 44 -3.54 -8.28 2.27
N SER A 45 -4.46 -8.23 3.24
CA SER A 45 -5.25 -9.40 3.64
C SER A 45 -6.10 -9.93 2.48
N VAL A 46 -6.75 -9.05 1.72
CA VAL A 46 -7.52 -9.44 0.52
C VAL A 46 -6.60 -10.04 -0.53
N CYS A 47 -5.43 -9.46 -0.75
CA CYS A 47 -4.46 -9.98 -1.72
C CYS A 47 -3.97 -11.37 -1.34
N LEU A 48 -3.67 -11.62 -0.06
CA LEU A 48 -3.31 -12.93 0.45
C LEU A 48 -4.44 -13.94 0.31
N TYR A 49 -5.68 -13.53 0.61
CA TYR A 49 -6.86 -14.37 0.41
C TYR A 49 -7.02 -14.78 -1.06
N ILE A 50 -6.87 -13.83 -1.99
CA ILE A 50 -6.92 -14.10 -3.43
C ILE A 50 -5.80 -15.07 -3.83
N CYS A 51 -4.56 -14.83 -3.37
CA CYS A 51 -3.46 -15.75 -3.62
C CYS A 51 -3.76 -17.17 -3.13
N ASN A 52 -4.31 -17.30 -1.92
CA ASN A 52 -4.68 -18.59 -1.36
C ASN A 52 -5.79 -19.27 -2.17
N ALA A 53 -6.83 -18.53 -2.56
CA ALA A 53 -7.92 -19.05 -3.38
C ALA A 53 -7.45 -19.51 -4.77
N ILE A 54 -6.49 -18.79 -5.37
CA ILE A 54 -5.86 -19.20 -6.63
C ILE A 54 -5.04 -20.48 -6.43
N TYR A 55 -4.28 -20.57 -5.32
CA TYR A 55 -3.43 -21.73 -5.04
C TYR A 55 -4.26 -23.00 -4.79
N ASP A 56 -5.33 -22.90 -3.99
CA ASP A 56 -6.28 -23.99 -3.72
C ASP A 56 -6.91 -24.53 -5.02
N LYS A 57 -7.23 -23.63 -5.96
CA LYS A 57 -7.73 -24.00 -7.30
C LYS A 57 -6.68 -24.68 -8.18
N GLN A 58 -5.39 -24.48 -7.96
CA GLN A 58 -4.34 -25.19 -8.70
C GLN A 58 -4.16 -26.62 -8.17
N GLU A 59 -4.24 -26.83 -6.86
CA GLU A 59 -4.19 -28.17 -6.25
C GLU A 59 -5.37 -29.05 -6.69
N GLU A 60 -6.57 -28.48 -6.81
CA GLU A 60 -7.77 -29.22 -7.27
C GLU A 60 -7.67 -29.66 -8.75
N ASN A 61 -6.84 -28.99 -9.57
CA ASN A 61 -6.67 -29.29 -11.00
C ASN A 61 -5.45 -30.19 -11.33
N GLN A 62 -4.66 -30.58 -10.32
CA GLN A 62 -3.57 -31.57 -10.46
C GLN A 62 -4.03 -32.97 -10.04
#